data_AF-X0ZPM4-F1
#
_entry.id   AF-X0ZPM4-F1
#
_cell.length_a   1.000
_cell.length_b   1.000
_cell.length_c   1.000
_cell.angle_alpha   90.00
_cell.angle_beta   90.00
_cell.angle_gamma   90.00
#
_symmetry.space_group_name_H-M   'P 1'
#
loop_
_entity.id
_entity.type
_entity.pdbx_description
1 polymer ?
#
loop_
_entity_poly.entity_id
_entity_poly.type
_entity_poly.pdbx_seq_one_letter_code
_entity_poly.pdbx_strand_id
1 'polypeptide(L)'
;MAPKITLAEFNHPELRWKVIETPHFLIHYHQGEETFAYASARIAEEVYPRITSDLGYQPSQKTPIIIENYNDTTGGYTSTLTGKIVIQAQSDPTRGSGSLSWIREVIAHEFTHVVTFAAIQESVFPLRRLIANLVLPMWFIEGLAQYEGEELHSLKRMVVGDEARQTTIMSEADLAAFYFFEGWGRTSGYYQSDSFIRYIF
;
A
#
# COMPACT_ATOMS: atom_id res chain seq x y z
N MET A 1 20.35 3.99 -30.05
CA MET A 1 18.93 3.89 -30.50
C MET A 1 18.10 3.66 -29.26
N ALA A 2 17.22 4.60 -28.89
CA ALA A 2 16.27 4.37 -27.80
C ALA A 2 15.18 3.39 -28.27
N PRO A 3 14.78 2.40 -27.45
CA PRO A 3 13.70 1.49 -27.83
C PRO A 3 12.40 2.29 -28.01
N LYS A 4 11.73 2.09 -29.14
CA LYS A 4 10.39 2.61 -29.38
C LYS A 4 9.43 1.78 -28.52
N ILE A 5 9.10 2.30 -27.34
CA ILE A 5 8.00 1.77 -26.55
C ILE A 5 6.73 1.96 -27.37
N THR A 6 6.04 0.86 -27.69
CA THR A 6 4.81 0.92 -28.48
C THR A 6 3.61 0.81 -27.54
N LEU A 7 2.51 1.51 -27.86
CA LEU A 7 1.27 1.46 -27.07
C LEU A 7 0.74 0.03 -26.82
N ALA A 8 1.18 -0.93 -27.64
CA ALA A 8 0.86 -2.35 -27.54
C ALA A 8 1.51 -3.05 -26.33
N GLU A 9 2.59 -2.51 -25.76
CA GLU A 9 3.24 -3.11 -24.57
C GLU A 9 2.45 -2.87 -23.27
N PHE A 10 1.48 -1.94 -23.27
CA PHE A 10 0.68 -1.60 -22.09
C PHE A 10 -0.75 -2.16 -22.12
N ASN A 11 -1.20 -2.66 -23.25
CA ASN A 11 -2.57 -3.15 -23.41
C ASN A 11 -2.51 -4.65 -23.66
N HIS A 12 -3.13 -5.42 -22.77
CA HIS A 12 -3.15 -6.88 -22.80
C HIS A 12 -4.55 -7.40 -23.18
N PRO A 13 -4.99 -7.25 -24.46
CA PRO A 13 -6.31 -7.68 -24.91
C PRO A 13 -6.51 -9.21 -24.85
N GLU A 14 -5.43 -9.97 -24.74
CA GLU A 14 -5.44 -11.42 -24.52
C GLU A 14 -5.90 -11.82 -23.11
N LEU A 15 -5.91 -10.87 -22.15
CA LEU A 15 -6.38 -11.13 -20.79
C LEU A 15 -7.91 -11.11 -20.71
N ARG A 16 -8.44 -12.23 -20.23
CA ARG A 16 -9.85 -12.42 -19.89
C ARG A 16 -10.05 -12.09 -18.42
N TRP A 17 -10.41 -10.84 -18.18
CA TRP A 17 -10.69 -10.32 -16.84
C TRP A 17 -11.98 -10.92 -16.27
N LYS A 18 -11.92 -11.23 -14.99
CA LYS A 18 -13.02 -11.70 -14.14
C LYS A 18 -13.03 -10.87 -12.86
N VAL A 19 -14.17 -10.91 -12.15
CA VAL A 19 -14.33 -10.21 -10.88
C VAL A 19 -14.86 -11.17 -9.83
N ILE A 20 -14.22 -11.21 -8.65
CA ILE A 20 -14.81 -11.75 -7.43
C ILE A 20 -15.38 -10.57 -6.66
N GLU A 21 -16.68 -10.61 -6.39
CA GLU A 21 -17.36 -9.62 -5.57
C GLU A 21 -17.53 -10.15 -4.14
N THR A 22 -17.08 -9.35 -3.17
CA THR A 22 -17.23 -9.63 -1.73
C THR A 22 -18.09 -8.53 -1.09
N PRO A 23 -18.41 -8.59 0.22
CA PRO A 23 -19.11 -7.50 0.90
C PRO A 23 -18.47 -6.12 0.72
N HIS A 24 -17.14 -6.02 0.82
CA HIS A 24 -16.42 -4.74 0.84
C HIS A 24 -15.47 -4.51 -0.34
N PHE A 25 -15.19 -5.53 -1.16
CA PHE A 25 -14.19 -5.44 -2.23
C PHE A 25 -14.70 -5.98 -3.58
N LEU A 26 -14.03 -5.51 -4.64
CA LEU A 26 -14.15 -6.02 -6.00
C LEU A 26 -12.77 -6.49 -6.46
N ILE A 27 -12.53 -7.79 -6.55
CA ILE A 27 -11.23 -8.35 -6.92
C ILE A 27 -11.20 -8.63 -8.42
N HIS A 28 -10.50 -7.79 -9.17
CA HIS A 28 -10.27 -7.92 -10.60
C HIS A 28 -9.02 -8.75 -10.87
N TYR A 29 -9.16 -9.82 -11.65
CA TYR A 29 -8.06 -10.73 -11.98
C TYR A 29 -8.24 -11.29 -13.40
N HIS A 30 -7.16 -11.74 -14.03
CA HIS A 30 -7.22 -12.42 -15.33
C HIS A 30 -7.09 -13.94 -15.17
N GLN A 31 -7.26 -14.68 -16.27
CA GLN A 31 -7.10 -16.14 -16.29
C GLN A 31 -5.75 -16.57 -15.70
N GLY A 32 -5.74 -17.65 -14.91
CA GLY A 32 -4.53 -18.21 -14.29
C GLY A 32 -4.31 -17.72 -12.86
N GLU A 33 -4.97 -16.65 -12.44
CA GLU A 33 -4.79 -16.02 -11.12
C GLU A 33 -5.90 -16.40 -10.12
N GLU A 34 -6.78 -17.36 -10.45
CA GLU A 34 -7.95 -17.72 -9.64
C GLU A 34 -7.59 -17.97 -8.17
N THR A 35 -6.60 -18.83 -7.91
CA THR A 35 -6.19 -19.19 -6.54
C THR A 35 -5.71 -17.98 -5.76
N PHE A 36 -4.90 -17.13 -6.38
CA PHE A 36 -4.37 -15.90 -5.75
C PHE A 36 -5.51 -14.89 -5.52
N ALA A 37 -6.42 -14.73 -6.47
CA ALA A 37 -7.57 -13.85 -6.35
C ALA A 37 -8.51 -14.26 -5.21
N TYR A 38 -8.80 -15.56 -5.03
CA TYR A 38 -9.58 -16.04 -3.90
C TYR A 38 -8.86 -15.84 -2.56
N ALA A 39 -7.54 -16.04 -2.52
CA ALA A 39 -6.75 -15.77 -1.31
C ALA A 39 -6.77 -14.29 -0.94
N SER A 40 -6.57 -13.39 -1.92
CA SER A 40 -6.64 -11.94 -1.76
C SER A 40 -8.03 -11.48 -1.31
N ALA A 41 -9.10 -12.03 -1.91
CA ALA A 41 -10.49 -11.74 -1.52
C ALA A 41 -10.73 -12.06 -0.03
N ARG A 42 -10.32 -13.25 0.41
CA ARG A 42 -10.46 -13.69 1.80
C ARG A 42 -9.67 -12.78 2.74
N ILE A 43 -8.43 -12.48 2.40
CA ILE A 43 -7.54 -11.67 3.25
C ILE A 43 -8.03 -10.22 3.33
N ALA A 44 -8.52 -9.64 2.24
CA ALA A 44 -9.09 -8.30 2.23
C ALA A 44 -10.27 -8.19 3.20
N GLU A 45 -11.18 -9.16 3.18
CA GLU A 45 -12.30 -9.21 4.13
C GLU A 45 -11.85 -9.44 5.59
N GLU A 46 -10.77 -10.19 5.81
CA GLU A 46 -10.21 -10.40 7.15
C GLU A 46 -9.57 -9.12 7.73
N VAL A 47 -8.92 -8.28 6.91
CA VAL A 47 -8.26 -7.06 7.40
C VAL A 47 -9.22 -5.86 7.52
N TYR A 48 -10.29 -5.84 6.74
CA TYR A 48 -11.27 -4.74 6.71
C TYR A 48 -11.77 -4.28 8.08
N PRO A 49 -12.29 -5.16 8.97
CA PRO A 49 -12.89 -4.71 10.23
C PRO A 49 -11.86 -4.07 11.17
N ARG A 50 -10.62 -4.57 11.19
CA ARG A 50 -9.54 -3.98 12.01
C ARG A 50 -9.22 -2.57 11.54
N ILE A 51 -8.85 -2.42 10.27
CA ILE A 51 -8.39 -1.15 9.71
C ILE A 51 -9.50 -0.08 9.78
N THR A 52 -10.73 -0.43 9.41
CA THR A 52 -11.85 0.53 9.48
C THR A 52 -12.22 0.92 10.91
N SER A 53 -12.04 0.01 11.88
CA SER A 53 -12.22 0.32 13.30
C SER A 53 -11.11 1.23 13.82
N ASP A 54 -9.86 0.91 13.53
CA ASP A 54 -8.68 1.65 14.01
C ASP A 54 -8.67 3.09 13.45
N LEU A 55 -9.04 3.27 12.17
CA LEU A 55 -9.15 4.59 11.54
C LEU A 55 -10.50 5.28 11.76
N GLY A 56 -11.49 4.59 12.33
CA GLY A 56 -12.82 5.12 12.59
C GLY A 56 -13.60 5.54 11.34
N TYR A 57 -13.33 4.91 10.19
CA TYR A 57 -13.97 5.23 8.91
C TYR A 57 -14.19 3.98 8.05
N GLN A 58 -15.35 3.91 7.41
CA GLN A 58 -15.70 2.87 6.44
C GLN A 58 -15.93 3.52 5.07
N PRO A 59 -15.18 3.11 4.02
CA PRO A 59 -15.42 3.58 2.66
C PRO A 59 -16.86 3.33 2.22
N SER A 60 -17.48 4.33 1.58
CA SER A 60 -18.89 4.23 1.14
C SER A 60 -19.11 3.28 -0.04
N GLN A 61 -18.05 2.99 -0.81
CA GLN A 61 -18.06 2.12 -1.98
C GLN A 61 -17.15 0.92 -1.76
N LYS A 62 -17.41 -0.19 -2.49
CA LYS A 62 -16.50 -1.33 -2.50
C LYS A 62 -15.15 -0.95 -3.07
N THR A 63 -14.07 -1.33 -2.40
CA THR A 63 -12.71 -1.02 -2.82
C THR A 63 -12.28 -1.99 -3.94
N PRO A 64 -11.91 -1.48 -5.13
CA PRO A 64 -11.37 -2.34 -6.18
C PRO A 64 -9.95 -2.80 -5.83
N ILE A 65 -9.68 -4.10 -5.97
CA ILE A 65 -8.34 -4.68 -5.93
C ILE A 65 -8.05 -5.26 -7.30
N ILE A 66 -7.00 -4.82 -7.97
CA ILE A 66 -6.60 -5.27 -9.31
C ILE A 66 -5.32 -6.09 -9.20
N ILE A 67 -5.37 -7.34 -9.66
CA ILE A 67 -4.21 -8.23 -9.73
C ILE A 67 -3.61 -8.12 -11.14
N GLU A 68 -2.43 -7.51 -11.24
CA GLU A 68 -1.71 -7.23 -12.49
C GLU A 68 -0.48 -8.15 -12.63
N ASN A 69 -0.71 -9.46 -12.61
CA ASN A 69 0.33 -10.49 -12.72
C ASN A 69 0.63 -10.84 -14.20
N TYR A 70 0.98 -9.82 -14.98
CA TYR A 70 1.38 -10.00 -16.39
C TYR A 70 2.67 -9.26 -16.76
N ASN A 71 3.21 -8.47 -15.82
CA ASN A 71 4.51 -7.82 -15.93
C ASN A 71 5.46 -8.40 -14.87
N ASP A 72 6.76 -8.45 -15.17
CA ASP A 72 7.83 -8.88 -14.26
C ASP A 72 8.10 -7.83 -13.15
N THR A 73 7.06 -7.46 -12.40
CA THR A 73 7.15 -6.50 -11.29
C THR A 73 6.49 -7.10 -10.05
N THR A 74 7.15 -6.96 -8.89
CA THR A 74 6.60 -7.36 -7.59
C THR A 74 6.38 -6.13 -6.70
N GLY A 75 5.17 -5.99 -6.17
CA GLY A 75 4.77 -4.95 -5.23
C GLY A 75 3.25 -4.81 -5.12
N GLY A 76 2.80 -3.91 -4.25
CA GLY A 76 1.47 -3.33 -4.30
C GLY A 76 1.60 -1.83 -4.36
N TYR A 77 0.61 -1.17 -4.95
CA TYR A 77 0.45 0.28 -4.79
C TYR A 77 -1.02 0.65 -4.84
N THR A 78 -1.42 1.59 -3.99
CA THR A 78 -2.73 2.22 -4.06
C THR A 78 -2.66 3.38 -5.02
N SER A 79 -3.55 3.40 -6.00
CA SER A 79 -3.81 4.63 -6.73
C SER A 79 -4.70 5.52 -5.86
N THR A 80 -4.06 6.40 -5.10
CA THR A 80 -4.69 7.35 -4.16
C THR A 80 -5.76 8.22 -4.83
N LEU A 81 -5.61 8.50 -6.13
CA LEU A 81 -6.57 9.24 -6.96
C LEU A 81 -7.85 8.45 -7.29
N THR A 82 -7.80 7.12 -7.32
CA THR A 82 -8.93 6.29 -7.75
C THR A 82 -9.44 5.33 -6.67
N GLY A 83 -8.82 5.32 -5.48
CA GLY A 83 -9.24 4.48 -4.36
C GLY A 83 -9.15 2.99 -4.64
N LYS A 84 -8.29 2.58 -5.59
CA LYS A 84 -8.07 1.18 -5.98
C LYS A 84 -6.70 0.71 -5.53
N ILE A 85 -6.65 -0.53 -5.11
CA ILE A 85 -5.43 -1.25 -4.74
C ILE A 85 -4.97 -2.02 -5.97
N VAL A 86 -3.70 -1.87 -6.36
CA VAL A 86 -3.08 -2.67 -7.42
C VAL A 86 -2.05 -3.58 -6.80
N ILE A 87 -2.09 -4.87 -7.14
CA ILE A 87 -1.21 -5.91 -6.61
C ILE A 87 -0.50 -6.59 -7.78
N GLN A 88 0.82 -6.62 -7.71
CA GLN A 88 1.71 -7.25 -8.67
C GLN A 88 2.57 -8.25 -7.90
N ALA A 89 2.31 -9.55 -8.07
CA ALA A 89 2.93 -10.62 -7.28
C ALA A 89 3.92 -11.46 -8.10
N GLN A 90 4.24 -11.07 -9.33
CA GLN A 90 5.20 -11.80 -10.17
C GLN A 90 6.65 -11.36 -9.89
N SER A 91 7.46 -12.34 -9.47
CA SER A 91 8.94 -12.33 -9.55
C SER A 91 9.70 -11.53 -8.47
N ASP A 92 9.58 -11.88 -7.18
CA ASP A 92 10.66 -11.63 -6.22
C ASP A 92 10.83 -12.78 -5.18
N PRO A 93 11.68 -13.77 -5.47
CA PRO A 93 12.02 -14.85 -4.53
C PRO A 93 12.64 -14.36 -3.22
N THR A 94 13.21 -13.14 -3.19
CA THR A 94 13.90 -12.59 -2.01
C THR A 94 12.95 -11.99 -0.98
N ARG A 95 11.73 -11.61 -1.40
CA ARG A 95 10.67 -11.06 -0.53
C ARG A 95 9.61 -12.08 -0.12
N GLY A 96 9.66 -13.31 -0.66
CA GLY A 96 8.58 -14.29 -0.46
C GLY A 96 7.24 -13.80 -1.03
N SER A 97 7.30 -12.97 -2.09
CA SER A 97 6.11 -12.50 -2.79
C SER A 97 5.31 -13.69 -3.30
N GLY A 98 4.04 -13.77 -2.90
CA GLY A 98 3.19 -14.93 -3.10
C GLY A 98 2.88 -15.76 -1.85
N SER A 99 3.49 -15.48 -0.69
CA SER A 99 3.05 -16.04 0.59
C SER A 99 1.78 -15.35 1.12
N LEU A 100 0.98 -16.07 1.92
CA LEU A 100 -0.24 -15.51 2.54
C LEU A 100 0.06 -14.37 3.53
N SER A 101 1.26 -14.34 4.13
CA SER A 101 1.68 -13.25 5.02
C SER A 101 1.97 -11.98 4.22
N TRP A 102 2.74 -12.08 3.13
CA TRP A 102 3.08 -10.93 2.30
C TRP A 102 1.85 -10.24 1.71
N ILE A 103 0.90 -11.03 1.16
CA ILE A 103 -0.32 -10.45 0.58
C ILE A 103 -1.21 -9.80 1.64
N ARG A 104 -1.20 -10.32 2.89
CA ARG A 104 -1.89 -9.67 4.01
C ARG A 104 -1.27 -8.33 4.32
N GLU A 105 0.06 -8.27 4.42
CA GLU A 105 0.79 -7.03 4.71
C GLU A 105 0.51 -5.97 3.62
N VAL A 106 0.61 -6.35 2.35
CA VAL A 106 0.34 -5.45 1.22
C VAL A 106 -1.11 -4.99 1.22
N ILE A 107 -2.09 -5.90 1.32
CA ILE A 107 -3.51 -5.49 1.31
C ILE A 107 -3.81 -4.58 2.51
N ALA A 108 -3.26 -4.87 3.70
CA ALA A 108 -3.48 -4.04 4.87
C ALA A 108 -2.82 -2.64 4.74
N HIS A 109 -1.59 -2.56 4.24
CA HIS A 109 -0.90 -1.29 3.96
C HIS A 109 -1.70 -0.45 2.96
N GLU A 110 -2.04 -1.04 1.83
CA GLU A 110 -2.74 -0.34 0.75
C GLU A 110 -4.18 0.02 1.12
N PHE A 111 -4.89 -0.84 1.85
CA PHE A 111 -6.23 -0.52 2.32
C PHE A 111 -6.24 0.59 3.37
N THR A 112 -5.19 0.73 4.17
CA THR A 112 -5.02 1.86 5.10
C THR A 112 -4.96 3.19 4.36
N HIS A 113 -4.27 3.24 3.21
CA HIS A 113 -4.30 4.40 2.32
C HIS A 113 -5.72 4.69 1.83
N VAL A 114 -6.43 3.67 1.34
CA VAL A 114 -7.81 3.83 0.86
C VAL A 114 -8.72 4.40 1.94
N VAL A 115 -8.70 3.86 3.16
CA VAL A 115 -9.55 4.33 4.27
C VAL A 115 -9.18 5.76 4.68
N THR A 116 -7.88 6.07 4.76
CA THR A 116 -7.38 7.41 5.10
C THR A 116 -7.86 8.45 4.09
N PHE A 117 -7.70 8.18 2.79
CA PHE A 117 -8.13 9.11 1.74
C PHE A 117 -9.64 9.15 1.58
N ALA A 118 -10.36 8.04 1.77
CA ALA A 118 -11.83 8.04 1.78
C ALA A 118 -12.38 8.94 2.89
N ALA A 119 -11.84 8.85 4.12
CA ALA A 119 -12.26 9.69 5.24
C ALA A 119 -12.10 11.20 4.96
N ILE A 120 -11.09 11.55 4.15
CA ILE A 120 -10.85 12.93 3.71
C ILE A 120 -11.80 13.32 2.59
N GLN A 121 -11.86 12.54 1.51
CA GLN A 121 -12.56 12.88 0.28
C GLN A 121 -14.08 12.82 0.42
N GLU A 122 -14.59 11.87 1.21
CA GLU A 122 -16.01 11.69 1.46
C GLU A 122 -16.54 12.62 2.57
N SER A 123 -15.66 13.34 3.27
CA SER A 123 -16.05 14.32 4.30
C SER A 123 -17.06 15.33 3.77
N VAL A 124 -18.19 15.52 4.47
CA VAL A 124 -19.21 16.51 4.10
C VAL A 124 -18.75 17.98 4.30
N PHE A 125 -17.63 18.19 4.99
CA PHE A 125 -17.05 19.51 5.21
C PHE A 125 -16.00 19.83 4.13
N PRO A 126 -16.25 20.78 3.20
CA PRO A 126 -15.37 21.05 2.07
C PRO A 126 -13.99 21.59 2.49
N LEU A 127 -13.92 22.31 3.61
CA LEU A 127 -12.65 22.80 4.16
C LEU A 127 -11.73 21.66 4.61
N ARG A 128 -12.28 20.55 5.13
CA ARG A 128 -11.49 19.36 5.52
C ARG A 128 -10.83 18.70 4.31
N ARG A 129 -11.54 18.64 3.17
CA ARG A 129 -11.00 18.15 1.90
C ARG A 129 -9.81 19.00 1.42
N LEU A 130 -9.94 20.32 1.53
CA LEU A 130 -8.90 21.26 1.11
C LEU A 130 -7.66 21.20 2.01
N ILE A 131 -7.85 21.18 3.33
CA ILE A 131 -6.74 21.20 4.29
C ILE A 131 -5.99 19.87 4.31
N ALA A 132 -6.69 18.73 4.31
CA ALA A 132 -6.02 17.44 4.45
C ALA A 132 -5.14 17.09 3.23
N ASN A 133 -5.54 17.47 2.02
CA ASN A 133 -4.73 17.29 0.80
C ASN A 133 -3.46 18.16 0.78
N LEU A 134 -3.36 19.17 1.64
CA LEU A 134 -2.22 20.08 1.72
C LEU A 134 -1.31 19.82 2.92
N VAL A 135 -1.78 19.05 3.92
CA VAL A 135 -1.17 19.05 5.27
C VAL A 135 -0.72 17.68 5.74
N LEU A 136 -1.24 16.56 5.23
CA LEU A 136 -0.78 15.25 5.71
C LEU A 136 0.66 15.00 5.24
N PRO A 137 1.64 14.96 6.16
CA PRO A 137 3.02 14.75 5.78
C PRO A 137 3.21 13.29 5.36
N MET A 138 4.17 13.07 4.47
CA MET A 138 4.43 11.77 3.87
C MET A 138 4.74 10.68 4.89
N TRP A 139 5.51 11.01 5.93
CA TRP A 139 5.80 10.11 7.04
C TRP A 139 4.54 9.62 7.75
N PHE A 140 3.51 10.47 7.86
CA PHE A 140 2.29 10.08 8.56
C PHE A 140 1.48 9.10 7.71
N ILE A 141 1.35 9.38 6.42
CA ILE A 141 0.61 8.53 5.47
C ILE A 141 1.27 7.15 5.38
N GLU A 142 2.57 7.10 5.08
CA GLU A 142 3.27 5.83 4.91
C GLU A 142 3.56 5.13 6.23
N GLY A 143 3.84 5.88 7.29
CA GLY A 143 4.05 5.32 8.62
C GLY A 143 2.77 4.68 9.19
N LEU A 144 1.61 5.30 8.98
CA LEU A 144 0.33 4.73 9.41
C LEU A 144 0.01 3.46 8.62
N ALA A 145 0.23 3.46 7.30
CA ALA A 145 0.05 2.28 6.47
C ALA A 145 1.01 1.13 6.87
N GLN A 146 2.26 1.45 7.21
CA GLN A 146 3.22 0.49 7.75
C GLN A 146 2.82 -0.06 9.12
N TYR A 147 2.29 0.79 10.00
CA TYR A 147 1.81 0.42 11.33
C TYR A 147 0.63 -0.56 11.25
N GLU A 148 -0.31 -0.29 10.34
CA GLU A 148 -1.47 -1.14 10.11
C GLU A 148 -1.14 -2.42 9.35
N GLY A 149 -0.23 -2.32 8.38
CA GLY A 149 0.12 -3.38 7.44
C GLY A 149 1.05 -4.44 8.00
N GLU A 150 2.02 -4.07 8.83
CA GLU A 150 3.14 -4.95 9.18
C GLU A 150 3.32 -5.12 10.69
N GLU A 151 3.61 -6.37 11.10
CA GLU A 151 4.14 -6.65 12.43
C GLU A 151 5.62 -6.23 12.54
N LEU A 152 6.05 -5.81 13.73
CA LEU A 152 7.42 -5.35 13.97
C LEU A 152 8.43 -6.51 13.83
N HIS A 153 9.16 -6.56 12.72
CA HIS A 153 10.17 -7.59 12.46
C HIS A 153 11.62 -7.14 12.73
N SER A 154 12.56 -8.08 12.73
CA SER A 154 13.96 -7.87 13.13
C SER A 154 14.70 -6.88 12.22
N LEU A 155 14.43 -6.88 10.92
CA LEU A 155 15.04 -5.93 9.97
C LEU A 155 14.66 -4.49 10.28
N LYS A 156 13.38 -4.17 10.54
CA LYS A 156 12.95 -2.82 10.96
C LYS A 156 13.70 -2.34 12.20
N ARG A 157 13.77 -3.20 13.23
CA ARG A 157 14.52 -2.91 14.47
C ARG A 157 16.00 -2.70 14.22
N MET A 158 16.60 -3.48 13.31
CA MET A 158 17.99 -3.34 12.94
C MET A 158 18.25 -2.00 12.26
N VAL A 159 17.43 -1.64 11.25
CA VAL A 159 17.58 -0.38 10.53
C VAL A 159 17.45 0.81 11.48
N VAL A 160 16.33 0.92 12.20
CA VAL A 160 16.09 2.05 13.10
C VAL A 160 17.14 2.10 14.21
N GLY A 161 17.57 0.95 14.72
CA GLY A 161 18.65 0.87 15.71
C GLY A 161 20.03 1.24 15.17
N ASP A 162 20.33 0.99 13.90
CA ASP A 162 21.57 1.39 13.26
C ASP A 162 21.59 2.91 13.01
N GLU A 163 20.50 3.47 12.50
CA GLU A 163 20.34 4.92 12.28
C GLU A 163 20.48 5.70 13.59
N ALA A 164 19.91 5.17 14.68
CA ALA A 164 20.05 5.75 16.02
C ALA A 164 21.52 5.75 16.51
N ARG A 165 22.28 4.68 16.22
CA ARG A 165 23.70 4.58 16.61
C ARG A 165 24.60 5.47 15.75
N GLN A 166 24.29 5.60 14.46
CA GLN A 166 25.04 6.41 13.51
C GLN A 166 24.65 7.88 13.54
N THR A 167 23.68 8.27 14.38
CA THR A 167 23.14 9.63 14.50
C THR A 167 22.53 10.15 13.18
N THR A 168 21.94 9.25 12.41
CA THR A 168 21.32 9.49 11.10
C THR A 168 19.79 9.40 11.15
N ILE A 169 19.22 9.55 12.34
CA ILE A 169 17.77 9.72 12.51
C ILE A 169 17.31 10.94 11.71
N MET A 170 16.31 10.73 10.85
CA MET A 170 15.80 11.73 9.95
C MET A 170 15.10 12.85 10.72
N SER A 171 15.30 14.10 10.27
CA SER A 171 14.50 15.23 10.74
C SER A 171 13.06 15.10 10.25
N GLU A 172 12.13 15.87 10.83
CA GLU A 172 10.74 15.92 10.34
C GLU A 172 10.67 16.34 8.86
N ALA A 173 11.54 17.26 8.42
CA ALA A 173 11.61 17.68 7.03
C ALA A 173 12.10 16.56 6.10
N ASP A 174 13.08 15.77 6.55
CA ASP A 174 13.57 14.60 5.78
C ASP A 174 12.49 13.51 5.71
N LEU A 175 11.79 13.27 6.82
CA LEU A 175 10.62 12.38 6.89
C LEU A 175 9.44 12.89 6.04
N ALA A 176 9.32 14.19 5.81
CA ALA A 176 8.34 14.73 4.87
C ALA A 176 8.74 14.52 3.40
N ALA A 177 10.01 14.21 3.12
CA ALA A 177 10.58 14.17 1.78
C ALA A 177 11.22 12.82 1.40
N PHE A 178 11.21 11.80 2.27
CA PHE A 178 12.02 10.58 2.10
C PHE A 178 11.70 9.78 0.83
N TYR A 179 10.52 9.94 0.24
CA TYR A 179 10.16 9.28 -1.02
C TYR A 179 11.03 9.76 -2.20
N PHE A 180 11.60 10.97 -2.10
CA PHE A 180 12.58 11.48 -3.06
C PHE A 180 14.00 10.93 -2.86
N PHE A 181 14.26 10.25 -1.75
CA PHE A 181 15.55 9.59 -1.52
C PHE A 181 15.60 8.27 -2.28
N GLU A 182 16.81 7.78 -2.54
CA GLU A 182 17.03 6.51 -3.24
C GLU A 182 17.59 5.43 -2.31
N GLY A 183 17.33 4.17 -2.65
CA GLY A 183 17.87 3.00 -1.94
C GLY A 183 17.60 3.03 -0.44
N TRP A 184 18.68 2.93 0.33
CA TRP A 184 18.63 2.85 1.79
C TRP A 184 17.93 4.05 2.44
N GLY A 185 18.10 5.27 1.90
CA GLY A 185 17.45 6.46 2.44
C GLY A 185 15.92 6.33 2.39
N ARG A 186 15.37 5.81 1.28
CA ARG A 186 13.92 5.61 1.17
C ARG A 186 13.40 4.55 2.14
N THR A 187 14.09 3.40 2.20
CA THR A 187 13.72 2.31 3.12
C THR A 187 13.79 2.74 4.58
N SER A 188 14.85 3.46 4.94
CA SER A 188 15.03 4.03 6.28
C SER A 188 13.90 5.01 6.62
N GLY A 189 13.49 5.85 5.66
CA GLY A 189 12.34 6.74 5.82
C GLY A 189 11.04 6.01 6.17
N TYR A 190 10.71 4.92 5.47
CA TYR A 190 9.54 4.09 5.81
C TYR A 190 9.60 3.54 7.23
N TYR A 191 10.73 2.98 7.65
CA TYR A 191 10.88 2.32 8.95
C TYR A 191 10.96 3.30 10.12
N GLN A 192 11.59 4.46 9.93
CA GLN A 192 11.58 5.54 10.91
C GLN A 192 10.18 6.15 11.04
N SER A 193 9.43 6.28 9.94
CA SER A 193 8.03 6.73 9.96
C SER A 193 7.12 5.77 10.75
N ASP A 194 7.20 4.46 10.50
CA ASP A 194 6.52 3.42 11.28
C ASP A 194 6.85 3.51 12.78
N SER A 195 8.14 3.66 13.10
CA SER A 195 8.59 3.79 14.49
C SER A 195 8.05 5.05 15.17
N PHE A 196 7.94 6.15 14.42
CA PHE A 196 7.40 7.39 14.95
C PHE A 196 5.89 7.30 15.19
N ILE A 197 5.13 6.66 14.29
CA ILE A 197 3.71 6.38 14.48
C ILE A 197 3.48 5.48 15.70
N ARG A 198 4.25 4.40 15.84
CA ARG A 198 4.23 3.50 17.02
C ARG A 198 4.58 4.17 18.35
N TYR A 199 5.27 5.30 18.31
CA TYR A 199 5.57 6.08 19.50
C TYR A 199 4.40 7.00 19.89
N ILE A 200 3.59 7.43 18.91
CA ILE A 200 2.45 8.32 19.12
C ILE A 200 1.22 7.57 19.67
N PHE A 201 0.98 6.35 19.18
CA PHE A 201 -0.16 5.50 19.57
C PHE A 201 0.27 4.36 20.51
#